data_AF-A0A1J5Q5T4-F1
#
_entry.id   AF-A0A1J5Q5T4-F1
#
_cell.length_a   1.000
_cell.length_b   1.000
_cell.length_c   1.000
_cell.angle_alpha   90.00
_cell.angle_beta   90.00
_cell.angle_gamma   90.00
#
_symmetry.space_group_name_H-M   'P 1'
#
loop_
_entity.id
_entity.type
_entity.pdbx_description
1 polymer ?
#
loop_
_entity_poly.entity_id
_entity_poly.type
_entity_poly.pdbx_seq_one_letter_code
_entity_poly.pdbx_strand_id
1 'polypeptide(L)'
;MPHQRDVAAQHQAAIDAAAKAAADAKATADAAAKAAADQAAAVKAAADKAAADAKAAADSAAKAASDAAGAMSWDASKLSTADIAARIDAANINPTVKATLKAALDQAKSDPTAIQAVLEQLKSAMGM
;
A
#
# COMPACT_ATOMS: atom_id res chain seq x y z
N MET A 1 -70.94 33.26 21.60
CA MET A 1 -69.53 33.28 21.19
C MET A 1 -68.80 31.92 21.36
N PRO A 2 -69.33 30.77 20.91
CA PRO A 2 -68.59 29.50 20.95
C PRO A 2 -67.61 29.30 19.77
N HIS A 3 -67.94 29.80 18.57
CA HIS A 3 -67.19 29.47 17.35
C HIS A 3 -65.73 29.98 17.27
N GLN A 4 -65.35 31.01 18.02
CA GLN A 4 -63.95 31.49 18.01
C GLN A 4 -63.01 30.63 18.87
N ARG A 5 -63.52 29.93 19.89
CA ARG A 5 -62.69 29.06 20.74
C ARG A 5 -62.33 27.75 20.03
N ASP A 6 -63.24 27.21 19.23
CA ASP A 6 -63.02 25.97 18.47
C ASP A 6 -61.98 26.16 17.35
N VAL A 7 -62.00 27.31 16.67
CA VAL A 7 -61.03 27.63 15.60
C VAL A 7 -59.62 27.82 16.16
N ALA A 8 -59.48 28.47 17.31
CA ALA A 8 -58.18 28.64 17.97
C ALA A 8 -57.58 27.30 18.45
N ALA A 9 -58.42 26.40 18.97
CA ALA A 9 -58.00 25.06 19.39
C ALA A 9 -57.57 24.19 18.19
N GLN A 10 -58.28 24.26 17.06
CA GLN A 10 -57.90 23.56 15.83
C GLN A 10 -56.59 24.10 15.24
N HIS A 11 -56.39 25.42 15.27
CA HIS A 11 -55.15 26.04 14.78
C HIS A 11 -53.94 25.63 15.63
N GLN A 12 -54.07 25.59 16.96
CA GLN A 12 -52.99 25.14 17.84
C GLN A 12 -52.67 23.65 17.62
N ALA A 13 -53.69 22.80 17.49
CA ALA A 13 -53.48 21.38 17.19
C ALA A 13 -52.75 21.14 15.86
N ALA A 14 -53.04 21.97 14.84
CA ALA A 14 -52.33 21.91 13.56
C ALA A 14 -50.85 22.33 13.69
N ILE A 15 -50.55 23.36 14.50
CA ILE A 15 -49.18 23.79 14.78
C ILE A 15 -48.40 22.69 15.52
N ASP A 16 -49.00 22.08 16.55
CA ASP A 16 -48.33 21.04 17.34
C ASP A 16 -48.09 19.77 16.50
N ALA A 17 -49.03 19.40 15.63
CA ALA A 17 -48.87 18.31 14.68
C ALA A 17 -47.75 18.59 13.66
N ALA A 18 -47.69 19.80 13.12
CA ALA A 18 -46.61 20.21 12.22
C ALA A 18 -45.24 20.24 12.92
N ALA A 19 -45.18 20.72 14.16
CA ALA A 19 -43.95 20.73 14.96
C ALA A 19 -43.45 19.30 15.27
N LYS A 20 -44.37 18.39 15.61
CA LYS A 20 -44.05 16.96 15.81
C LYS A 20 -43.54 16.32 14.53
N ALA A 21 -44.22 16.54 13.41
CA ALA A 21 -43.80 16.01 12.10
C ALA A 21 -42.41 16.53 11.69
N ALA A 22 -42.12 17.80 11.94
CA ALA A 22 -40.80 18.38 11.67
C ALA A 22 -39.70 17.78 12.58
N ALA A 23 -40.01 17.54 13.85
CA ALA A 23 -39.09 16.91 14.79
C ALA A 23 -38.78 15.44 14.39
N ASP A 24 -39.81 14.67 14.03
CA ASP A 24 -39.67 13.27 13.59
C ASP A 24 -38.89 13.18 12.26
N ALA A 25 -39.13 14.10 11.33
CA ALA A 25 -38.37 14.20 10.08
C ALA A 25 -36.89 14.53 10.34
N LYS A 26 -36.60 15.46 11.25
CA LYS A 26 -35.22 15.80 11.64
C LYS A 26 -34.51 14.61 12.30
N ALA A 27 -35.18 13.90 13.22
CA ALA A 27 -34.62 12.73 13.87
C ALA A 27 -34.28 11.61 12.86
N THR A 28 -35.15 11.42 11.85
CA THR A 28 -34.92 10.44 10.77
C THR A 28 -33.72 10.85 9.90
N ALA A 29 -33.62 12.14 9.54
CA ALA A 29 -32.49 12.66 8.77
C ALA A 29 -31.15 12.53 9.53
N ASP A 30 -31.13 12.87 10.82
CA ASP A 30 -29.94 12.75 11.67
C ASP A 30 -29.50 11.27 11.81
N ALA A 31 -30.46 10.34 11.96
CA ALA A 31 -30.17 8.91 12.01
C ALA A 31 -29.59 8.38 10.69
N ALA A 32 -30.14 8.81 9.54
CA ALA A 32 -29.63 8.43 8.23
C ALA A 32 -28.23 8.99 7.97
N ALA A 33 -27.97 10.25 8.36
CA ALA A 33 -26.66 10.87 8.25
C ALA A 33 -25.61 10.14 9.11
N LYS A 34 -25.97 9.77 10.34
CA LYS A 34 -25.08 8.99 11.21
C LYS A 34 -24.76 7.61 10.62
N ALA A 35 -25.77 6.90 10.09
CA ALA A 35 -25.55 5.60 9.47
C ALA A 35 -24.63 5.69 8.24
N ALA A 36 -24.76 6.74 7.43
CA ALA A 36 -23.88 6.98 6.28
C ALA A 36 -22.43 7.27 6.72
N ALA A 37 -22.26 8.08 7.78
CA ALA A 37 -20.94 8.39 8.34
C ALA A 37 -20.25 7.13 8.92
N ASP A 38 -20.99 6.30 9.65
CA ASP A 38 -20.48 5.05 10.23
C ASP A 38 -20.03 4.06 9.12
N GLN A 39 -20.81 3.94 8.04
CA GLN A 39 -20.42 3.12 6.89
C GLN A 39 -19.17 3.65 6.19
N ALA A 40 -19.07 4.96 5.96
CA ALA A 40 -17.90 5.57 5.35
C ALA A 40 -16.63 5.34 6.19
N ALA A 41 -16.75 5.45 7.53
CA ALA A 41 -15.65 5.18 8.45
C ALA A 41 -15.22 3.70 8.40
N ALA A 42 -16.17 2.76 8.35
CA ALA A 42 -15.88 1.33 8.25
C ALA A 42 -15.17 0.97 6.93
N VAL A 43 -15.63 1.53 5.81
CA VAL A 43 -14.98 1.33 4.50
C VAL A 43 -13.56 1.90 4.50
N LYS A 44 -13.36 3.09 5.07
CA LYS A 44 -12.03 3.70 5.18
C LYS A 44 -11.08 2.84 6.04
N ALA A 45 -11.54 2.35 7.19
CA ALA A 45 -10.74 1.50 8.07
C ALA A 45 -10.34 0.18 7.38
N ALA A 46 -11.25 -0.42 6.61
CA ALA A 46 -10.94 -1.62 5.82
C ALA A 46 -9.90 -1.35 4.73
N ALA A 47 -10.01 -0.22 4.02
CA ALA A 47 -9.04 0.20 3.02
C ALA A 47 -7.66 0.49 3.63
N ASP A 48 -7.60 1.20 4.75
CA ASP A 48 -6.36 1.50 5.47
C ASP A 48 -5.66 0.21 5.95
N LYS A 49 -6.44 -0.75 6.47
CA LYS A 49 -5.92 -2.07 6.87
C LYS A 49 -5.37 -2.85 5.66
N ALA A 50 -6.08 -2.88 4.55
CA ALA A 50 -5.62 -3.56 3.34
C ALA A 50 -4.32 -2.95 2.79
N ALA A 51 -4.19 -1.61 2.82
CA ALA A 51 -2.97 -0.93 2.43
C ALA A 51 -1.79 -1.24 3.37
N ALA A 52 -2.03 -1.29 4.68
CA ALA A 52 -1.01 -1.66 5.67
C ALA A 52 -0.54 -3.11 5.49
N ASP A 53 -1.47 -4.05 5.30
CA ASP A 53 -1.16 -5.46 5.07
C ASP A 53 -0.36 -5.66 3.77
N ALA A 54 -0.73 -4.94 2.69
CA ALA A 54 0.02 -4.96 1.43
C ALA A 54 1.44 -4.41 1.59
N LYS A 55 1.62 -3.32 2.35
CA LYS A 55 2.95 -2.78 2.65
C LYS A 55 3.79 -3.75 3.48
N ALA A 56 3.22 -4.38 4.50
CA ALA A 56 3.92 -5.35 5.32
C ALA A 56 4.36 -6.58 4.51
N ALA A 57 3.53 -7.06 3.58
CA ALA A 57 3.89 -8.13 2.65
C ALA A 57 5.03 -7.72 1.71
N ALA A 58 4.99 -6.51 1.15
CA ALA A 58 6.05 -5.99 0.30
C ALA A 58 7.39 -5.83 1.05
N ASP A 59 7.35 -5.26 2.26
CA ASP A 59 8.54 -5.08 3.10
C ASP A 59 9.13 -6.44 3.53
N SER A 60 8.28 -7.43 3.83
CA SER A 60 8.72 -8.80 4.14
C SER A 60 9.36 -9.51 2.93
N ALA A 61 8.78 -9.34 1.74
CA ALA A 61 9.35 -9.87 0.50
C ALA A 61 10.70 -9.21 0.17
N ALA A 62 10.81 -7.89 0.34
CA ALA A 62 12.06 -7.16 0.18
C ALA A 62 13.12 -7.62 1.17
N LYS A 63 12.76 -7.81 2.45
CA LYS A 63 13.67 -8.34 3.47
C LYS A 63 14.14 -9.76 3.15
N ALA A 64 13.23 -10.65 2.73
CA ALA A 64 13.59 -12.01 2.33
C ALA A 64 14.53 -12.03 1.11
N ALA A 65 14.33 -11.14 0.14
CA ALA A 65 15.23 -10.98 -1.00
C ALA A 65 16.62 -10.48 -0.57
N SER A 66 16.69 -9.51 0.34
CA SER A 66 17.96 -9.00 0.89
C SER A 66 18.70 -10.04 1.73
N ASP A 67 18.00 -10.79 2.60
CA ASP A 67 18.60 -11.87 3.39
C ASP A 67 19.13 -12.99 2.49
N ALA A 68 18.39 -13.35 1.43
CA ALA A 68 18.86 -14.31 0.42
C ALA A 68 20.11 -13.80 -0.31
N ALA A 69 20.16 -12.51 -0.69
CA ALA A 69 21.32 -11.90 -1.33
C ALA A 69 22.55 -11.80 -0.39
N GLY A 70 22.33 -11.61 0.91
CA GLY A 70 23.38 -11.59 1.94
C GLY A 70 23.94 -12.97 2.29
N ALA A 71 23.11 -14.02 2.25
CA ALA A 71 23.52 -15.41 2.49
C ALA A 71 24.21 -16.07 1.27
N MET A 72 24.03 -15.50 0.09
CA MET A 72 24.65 -15.97 -1.14
C MET A 72 26.17 -15.75 -1.13
N SER A 73 26.94 -16.79 -1.47
CA SER A 73 28.40 -16.68 -1.61
C SER A 73 28.77 -15.61 -2.64
N TRP A 74 29.73 -14.75 -2.34
CA TRP A 74 30.24 -13.69 -3.24
C TRP A 74 31.65 -13.98 -3.78
N ASP A 75 32.01 -15.25 -3.77
CA ASP A 75 33.29 -15.77 -4.21
C ASP A 75 33.15 -16.26 -5.64
N ALA A 76 33.85 -15.61 -6.59
CA ALA A 76 33.86 -15.99 -8.00
C ALA A 76 34.25 -17.46 -8.21
N SER A 77 35.06 -18.03 -7.32
CA SER A 77 35.52 -19.43 -7.40
C SER A 77 34.40 -20.44 -7.11
N LYS A 78 33.30 -19.99 -6.49
CA LYS A 78 32.15 -20.82 -6.09
C LYS A 78 30.93 -20.58 -6.96
N LEU A 79 31.03 -19.71 -7.96
CA LEU A 79 29.92 -19.28 -8.79
C LEU A 79 30.23 -19.49 -10.26
N SER A 80 29.23 -19.96 -11.01
CA SER A 80 29.31 -19.92 -12.46
C SER A 80 29.02 -18.52 -12.99
N THR A 81 29.47 -18.20 -14.20
CA THR A 81 29.09 -16.96 -14.90
C THR A 81 27.57 -16.83 -15.06
N ALA A 82 26.84 -17.95 -15.17
CA ALA A 82 25.38 -17.95 -15.21
C ALA A 82 24.78 -17.51 -13.88
N ASP A 83 25.32 -17.97 -12.74
CA ASP A 83 24.87 -17.55 -11.41
C ASP A 83 25.10 -16.05 -11.18
N ILE A 84 26.24 -15.54 -11.63
CA ILE A 84 26.58 -14.11 -11.51
C ILE A 84 25.66 -13.28 -12.40
N ALA A 85 25.39 -13.72 -13.64
CA ALA A 85 24.43 -13.06 -14.53
C ALA A 85 23.02 -13.01 -13.93
N ALA A 86 22.56 -14.12 -13.34
CA ALA A 86 21.25 -14.18 -12.67
C ALA A 86 21.18 -13.23 -11.46
N ARG A 87 22.29 -13.07 -10.71
CA ARG A 87 22.38 -12.11 -9.61
C ARG A 87 22.33 -10.66 -10.11
N ILE A 88 23.02 -10.35 -11.20
CA ILE A 88 22.93 -9.01 -11.83
C ILE A 88 21.48 -8.72 -12.25
N ASP A 89 20.76 -9.71 -12.77
CA ASP A 89 19.35 -9.56 -13.14
C ASP A 89 18.42 -9.35 -11.94
N ALA A 90 18.64 -10.10 -10.87
CA ALA A 90 17.83 -10.01 -9.66
C ALA A 90 18.14 -8.74 -8.83
N ALA A 91 19.34 -8.17 -8.97
CA ALA A 91 19.74 -6.98 -8.21
C ALA A 91 18.81 -5.80 -8.45
N ASN A 92 18.41 -5.09 -7.39
CA ASN A 92 17.57 -3.90 -7.51
C ASN A 92 18.40 -2.65 -7.85
N ILE A 93 19.10 -2.68 -8.99
CA ILE A 93 19.97 -1.61 -9.49
C ILE A 93 19.50 -1.14 -10.87
N ASN A 94 20.00 0.03 -11.30
CA ASN A 94 19.64 0.64 -12.57
C ASN A 94 19.88 -0.33 -13.77
N PRO A 95 18.93 -0.46 -14.71
CA PRO A 95 19.06 -1.33 -15.88
C PRO A 95 20.33 -1.10 -16.72
N THR A 96 20.77 0.14 -16.86
CA THR A 96 22.01 0.49 -17.56
C THR A 96 23.23 -0.11 -16.84
N VAL A 97 23.26 -0.08 -15.51
CA VAL A 97 24.33 -0.69 -14.71
C VAL A 97 24.30 -2.21 -14.87
N LYS A 98 23.12 -2.84 -14.90
CA LYS A 98 22.98 -4.28 -15.17
C LYS A 98 23.57 -4.67 -16.52
N ALA A 99 23.23 -3.92 -17.58
CA ALA A 99 23.75 -4.17 -18.92
C ALA A 99 25.29 -4.05 -18.96
N THR A 100 25.84 -3.03 -18.32
CA THR A 100 27.30 -2.83 -18.22
C THR A 100 27.98 -3.98 -17.47
N LEU A 101 27.44 -4.40 -16.32
CA LEU A 101 28.02 -5.51 -15.53
C LEU A 101 27.94 -6.85 -16.28
N LYS A 102 26.86 -7.09 -17.03
CA LYS A 102 26.75 -8.29 -17.88
C LYS A 102 27.76 -8.31 -19.01
N ALA A 103 27.97 -7.16 -19.67
CA ALA A 103 28.98 -7.04 -20.70
C ALA A 103 30.39 -7.28 -20.12
N ALA A 104 30.68 -6.72 -18.94
CA ALA A 104 31.93 -6.95 -18.24
C ALA A 104 32.11 -8.43 -17.84
N LEU A 105 31.04 -9.10 -17.39
CA LEU A 105 31.06 -10.52 -17.06
C LEU A 105 31.36 -11.42 -18.27
N ASP A 106 30.76 -11.14 -19.43
CA ASP A 106 31.04 -11.91 -20.65
C ASP A 106 32.48 -11.71 -21.15
N GLN A 107 33.04 -10.51 -20.96
CA GLN A 107 34.46 -10.24 -21.21
C GLN A 107 35.37 -10.95 -20.20
N ALA A 108 34.95 -11.03 -18.93
CA ALA A 108 35.72 -11.59 -17.83
C ALA A 108 35.69 -13.12 -17.73
N LYS A 109 34.88 -13.83 -18.53
CA LYS A 109 34.59 -15.28 -18.37
C LYS A 109 35.79 -16.23 -18.25
N SER A 110 36.96 -15.82 -18.74
CA SER A 110 38.21 -16.60 -18.68
C SER A 110 39.20 -16.11 -17.62
N ASP A 111 38.87 -15.03 -16.91
CA ASP A 111 39.72 -14.41 -15.88
C ASP A 111 38.97 -14.35 -14.54
N PRO A 112 39.29 -15.26 -13.60
CA PRO A 112 38.69 -15.29 -12.26
C PRO A 112 38.83 -13.97 -11.49
N THR A 113 39.92 -13.23 -11.71
CA THR A 113 40.16 -11.94 -11.03
C THR A 113 39.20 -10.89 -11.55
N ALA A 114 38.99 -10.84 -12.86
CA ALA A 114 38.02 -9.94 -13.48
C ALA A 114 36.57 -10.30 -13.09
N ILE A 115 36.24 -11.59 -12.96
CA ILE A 115 34.93 -12.04 -12.47
C ILE A 115 34.72 -11.56 -11.02
N GLN A 116 35.74 -11.68 -10.17
CA GLN A 116 35.68 -11.19 -8.80
C GLN A 116 35.47 -9.67 -8.75
N ALA A 117 36.14 -8.91 -9.62
CA ALA A 117 35.94 -7.46 -9.73
C ALA A 117 34.50 -7.10 -10.15
N VAL A 118 33.89 -7.85 -11.07
CA VAL A 118 32.48 -7.65 -11.45
C VAL A 118 31.54 -7.91 -10.27
N LEU A 119 31.80 -8.94 -9.46
CA LEU A 119 31.03 -9.22 -8.24
C LEU A 119 31.17 -8.11 -7.19
N GLU A 120 32.35 -7.52 -7.04
CA GLU A 120 32.57 -6.38 -6.15
C GLU A 120 31.86 -5.11 -6.64
N GLN A 121 31.89 -4.84 -7.95
CA GLN A 121 31.12 -3.75 -8.54
C GLN A 121 29.61 -3.97 -8.35
N LEU A 122 29.13 -5.22 -8.47
CA LEU A 122 27.74 -5.56 -8.19
C LEU A 122 27.37 -5.30 -6.72
N LYS A 123 28.21 -5.70 -5.76
CA LYS A 123 28.00 -5.40 -4.33
C LYS A 123 27.93 -3.91 -4.06
N SER A 124 28.91 -3.16 -4.57
CA SER A 124 28.98 -1.71 -4.40
C SER A 124 27.76 -1.00 -5.01
N ALA A 125 27.29 -1.45 -6.19
CA ALA A 125 26.10 -0.90 -6.82
C ALA A 125 24.80 -1.17 -6.01
N MET A 126 24.77 -2.23 -5.21
CA MET A 126 23.68 -2.53 -4.28
C MET A 126 23.82 -1.84 -2.92
N GLY A 127 24.95 -1.16 -2.65
CA GLY A 127 25.21 -0.51 -1.36
C GLY A 127 25.60 -1.46 -0.24
N MET A 128 26.11 -2.66 -0.56
CA MET A 128 26.76 -3.59 0.39
C MET A 128 28.26 -3.34 0.42
#